data_AF-A0A5E6NQI9-F1
#
_entry.id   AF-A0A5E6NQI9-F1
#
_cell.length_a   1.000
_cell.length_b   1.000
_cell.length_c   1.000
_cell.angle_alpha   90.00
_cell.angle_beta   90.00
_cell.angle_gamma   90.00
#
_symmetry.space_group_name_H-M   'P 1'
#
loop_
_entity.id
_entity.type
_entity.pdbx_description
1 polymer ?
#
loop_
_entity_poly.entity_id
_entity_poly.type
_entity_poly.pdbx_seq_one_letter_code
_entity_poly.pdbx_strand_id
1 'polypeptide(L)'
;MRKSLLMFKKGLVLALLFTSTIQAAQKTYGNFSVTKVLKVYDGDTIRVNLANCSPMLCNNIGIRIYGIDTPEIQGKCPNENALRRLREIISEPCLNLPK
;
A
#
# COMPACT_ATOMS: atom_id res chain seq x y z
N MET A 1 -5.87 58.90 6.95
CA MET A 1 -5.01 57.86 7.58
C MET A 1 -5.70 56.51 7.79
N ARG A 2 -6.96 56.43 8.27
CA ARG A 2 -7.67 55.16 8.54
C ARG A 2 -7.89 54.23 7.33
N LYS A 3 -8.06 54.77 6.12
CA LYS A 3 -8.26 53.96 4.90
C LYS A 3 -6.98 53.21 4.46
N SER A 4 -5.80 53.84 4.60
CA SER A 4 -4.51 53.21 4.30
C SER A 4 -4.23 52.01 5.22
N LEU A 5 -4.53 52.16 6.51
CA LEU A 5 -4.41 51.09 7.50
C LEU A 5 -5.37 49.92 7.23
N LEU A 6 -6.57 50.19 6.73
CA LEU A 6 -7.55 49.16 6.36
C LEU A 6 -7.13 48.38 5.10
N MET A 7 -6.51 49.05 4.13
CA MET A 7 -5.98 48.40 2.93
C MET A 7 -4.78 47.50 3.26
N PHE A 8 -3.91 47.92 4.19
CA PHE A 8 -2.76 47.12 4.62
C PHE A 8 -3.17 45.82 5.34
N LYS A 9 -4.22 45.88 6.18
CA LYS A 9 -4.77 44.69 6.85
C LYS A 9 -5.40 43.69 5.87
N LYS A 10 -6.09 44.17 4.83
CA LYS A 10 -6.66 43.32 3.78
C LYS A 10 -5.57 42.65 2.95
N GLY A 11 -4.50 43.37 2.63
CA GLY A 11 -3.32 42.82 1.97
C GLY A 11 -2.64 41.73 2.80
N LEU A 12 -2.50 41.94 4.11
CA LEU A 12 -1.93 40.94 5.03
C LEU A 12 -2.79 39.66 5.11
N VAL A 13 -4.11 39.80 5.19
CA VAL A 13 -5.04 38.65 5.21
C VAL A 13 -4.98 37.88 3.88
N LEU A 14 -4.89 38.58 2.75
CA LEU A 14 -4.76 37.95 1.44
C LEU A 14 -3.42 37.21 1.29
N ALA A 15 -2.32 37.76 1.79
CA ALA A 15 -1.01 37.11 1.78
C ALA A 15 -0.99 35.83 2.65
N LEU A 16 -1.71 35.82 3.77
CA LEU A 16 -1.80 34.67 4.68
C LEU A 16 -2.66 33.52 4.11
N LEU A 17 -3.56 33.81 3.16
CA LEU A 17 -4.38 32.81 2.47
C LEU A 17 -3.63 32.06 1.35
N PHE A 18 -2.50 32.59 0.89
CA PHE A 18 -1.70 32.01 -0.20
C PHE A 18 -0.55 31.10 0.29
N THR A 19 -0.32 30.95 1.60
CA THR A 19 0.82 30.21 2.15
C THR A 19 0.53 28.73 2.47
N SER A 20 -0.70 28.25 2.32
CA SER A 20 -1.12 26.94 2.83
C SER A 20 -1.03 25.77 1.85
N THR A 21 -0.46 25.93 0.65
CA THR A 21 -0.23 24.79 -0.26
C THR A 21 1.12 24.13 0.02
N ILE A 22 1.30 23.57 1.22
CA ILE A 22 2.40 22.64 1.47
C ILE A 22 2.00 21.31 0.85
N GLN A 23 2.53 21.02 -0.34
CA GLN A 23 2.36 19.72 -0.99
C GLN A 23 3.02 18.63 -0.12
N ALA A 24 2.24 17.70 0.40
CA ALA A 24 2.77 16.48 1.01
C ALA A 24 3.39 15.62 -0.09
N ALA A 25 4.72 15.52 -0.13
CA ALA A 25 5.42 14.62 -1.04
C ALA A 25 5.09 13.16 -0.69
N GLN A 26 4.92 12.31 -1.71
CA GLN A 26 4.69 10.89 -1.48
C GLN A 26 5.92 10.24 -0.84
N LYS A 27 5.69 9.43 0.20
CA LYS A 27 6.75 8.68 0.87
C LYS A 27 7.23 7.55 -0.04
N THR A 28 8.48 7.63 -0.47
CA THR A 28 9.15 6.58 -1.25
C THR A 28 10.15 5.84 -0.37
N TYR A 29 10.25 4.53 -0.55
CA TYR A 29 11.13 3.65 0.24
C TYR A 29 12.36 3.21 -0.54
N GLY A 30 12.61 3.84 -1.70
CA GLY A 30 13.65 3.42 -2.65
C GLY A 30 13.21 2.25 -3.53
N ASN A 31 14.12 1.82 -4.40
CA ASN A 31 13.93 0.70 -5.31
C ASN A 31 14.62 -0.54 -4.74
N PHE A 32 13.86 -1.63 -4.61
CA PHE A 32 14.39 -2.93 -4.20
C PHE A 32 14.43 -3.87 -5.40
N SER A 33 15.50 -4.64 -5.52
CA SER A 33 15.63 -5.69 -6.53
C SER A 33 15.58 -7.04 -5.85
N VAL A 34 14.87 -7.99 -6.45
CA VAL A 34 14.79 -9.36 -5.93
C VAL A 34 16.05 -10.12 -6.34
N THR A 35 16.80 -10.61 -5.35
CA THR A 35 17.98 -11.45 -5.58
C THR A 35 17.56 -12.91 -5.77
N LYS A 36 16.62 -13.39 -4.97
CA LYS A 36 16.18 -14.80 -4.99
C LYS A 36 14.75 -14.94 -4.50
N VAL A 37 13.97 -15.75 -5.20
CA VAL A 37 12.67 -16.24 -4.72
C VAL A 37 12.92 -17.49 -3.87
N LEU A 38 12.43 -17.49 -2.65
CA LEU A 38 12.57 -18.60 -1.71
C LEU A 38 11.38 -19.55 -1.76
N LYS A 39 10.16 -18.99 -1.78
CA LYS A 39 8.92 -19.74 -1.76
C LYS A 39 7.78 -18.90 -2.32
N VAL A 40 6.89 -19.53 -3.06
CA VAL A 40 5.57 -18.97 -3.41
C VAL A 40 4.59 -19.43 -2.34
N TYR A 41 3.96 -18.48 -1.65
CA TYR A 41 2.95 -18.79 -0.63
C TYR A 41 1.59 -18.91 -1.28
N ASP A 42 1.15 -17.87 -1.96
CA ASP A 42 -0.16 -17.78 -2.62
C ASP A 42 0.01 -17.21 -4.04
N GLY A 43 -1.09 -16.97 -4.76
CA GLY A 43 -1.00 -16.44 -6.13
C GLY A 43 -0.54 -14.98 -6.19
N ASP A 44 -0.64 -14.24 -5.09
CA ASP A 44 -0.15 -12.86 -4.95
C ASP A 44 0.99 -12.70 -3.94
N THR A 45 1.29 -13.73 -3.14
CA THR A 45 2.20 -13.63 -2.00
C THR A 45 3.43 -14.53 -2.20
N ILE A 46 4.61 -13.91 -2.24
CA ILE A 46 5.89 -14.59 -2.44
C ILE A 46 6.87 -14.24 -1.32
N ARG A 47 7.78 -15.15 -1.01
CA ARG A 47 8.94 -14.87 -0.16
C ARG A 47 10.22 -14.75 -0.94
N VAL A 48 10.95 -13.67 -0.69
CA VAL A 48 12.14 -13.31 -1.45
C VAL A 48 13.26 -12.79 -0.56
N ASN A 49 14.48 -12.82 -1.09
CA ASN A 49 15.60 -12.02 -0.61
C ASN A 49 15.74 -10.78 -1.50
N LEU A 50 15.89 -9.62 -0.88
CA LEU A 50 16.08 -8.34 -1.56
C LEU A 50 17.55 -7.92 -1.54
N ALA A 51 18.00 -7.32 -2.64
CA ALA A 51 19.28 -6.62 -2.73
C ALA A 51 19.16 -5.19 -2.17
N ASN A 52 20.32 -4.57 -1.90
CA ASN A 52 20.46 -3.16 -1.52
C ASN A 52 19.84 -2.76 -0.17
N CYS A 53 19.78 -3.70 0.79
CA CYS A 53 19.37 -3.39 2.15
C CYS A 53 19.95 -4.38 3.18
N SER A 54 19.89 -4.01 4.46
CA SER A 54 20.52 -4.77 5.55
C SER A 54 20.01 -6.22 5.57
N PRO A 55 20.89 -7.23 5.72
CA PRO A 55 20.50 -8.65 5.74
C PRO A 55 19.43 -8.99 6.79
N MET A 56 19.38 -8.24 7.90
CA MET A 56 18.35 -8.42 8.93
C MET A 56 16.94 -8.04 8.45
N LEU A 57 16.84 -7.05 7.56
CA LEU A 57 15.56 -6.57 7.04
C LEU A 57 15.20 -7.22 5.70
N CYS A 58 16.18 -7.75 4.97
CA CYS A 58 16.06 -8.06 3.55
C CYS A 58 16.20 -9.51 3.14
N ASN A 59 16.37 -10.39 4.11
CA ASN A 59 16.28 -11.83 3.88
C ASN A 59 14.90 -12.35 4.29
N ASN A 60 14.36 -13.26 3.48
CA ASN A 60 13.13 -14.00 3.78
C ASN A 60 11.87 -13.14 4.00
N ILE A 61 11.75 -12.01 3.28
CA ILE A 61 10.58 -11.12 3.36
C ILE A 61 9.42 -11.68 2.53
N GLY A 62 8.21 -11.65 3.09
CA GLY A 62 6.97 -11.84 2.33
C GLY A 62 6.53 -10.55 1.62
N ILE A 63 6.33 -10.62 0.32
CA ILE A 63 5.83 -9.52 -0.52
C ILE A 63 4.50 -9.94 -1.14
N ARG A 64 3.49 -9.07 -1.04
CA ARG A 64 2.20 -9.20 -1.73
C ARG A 64 2.17 -8.28 -2.94
N ILE A 65 1.69 -8.79 -4.08
CA ILE A 65 1.52 -8.00 -5.29
C ILE A 65 0.30 -7.09 -5.12
N TYR A 66 0.53 -5.77 -5.21
CA TYR A 66 -0.54 -4.80 -5.08
C TYR A 66 -1.57 -4.95 -6.22
N GLY A 67 -2.86 -4.96 -5.86
CA GLY A 67 -3.97 -5.05 -6.82
C GLY A 67 -4.29 -6.47 -7.29
N ILE A 68 -3.55 -7.48 -6.84
CA ILE A 68 -3.90 -8.89 -7.00
C ILE A 68 -4.29 -9.41 -5.62
N ASP A 69 -5.53 -9.88 -5.50
CA ASP A 69 -6.05 -10.50 -4.28
C ASP A 69 -6.37 -11.95 -4.62
N THR A 70 -5.61 -12.88 -4.06
CA THR A 70 -5.83 -14.32 -4.27
C THR A 70 -6.43 -14.97 -3.04
N PRO A 71 -7.26 -16.02 -3.20
CA PRO A 71 -7.79 -16.74 -2.05
C PRO A 71 -6.66 -17.29 -1.18
N GLU A 72 -6.67 -16.93 0.11
CA GLU A 72 -5.63 -17.29 1.07
C GLU A 72 -5.66 -18.80 1.39
N ILE A 73 -4.51 -19.49 1.31
CA ILE A 73 -4.42 -20.93 1.62
C ILE A 73 -4.81 -21.25 3.08
N GLN A 74 -4.65 -20.29 4.01
CA GLN A 74 -5.00 -20.44 5.43
C GLN A 74 -6.00 -19.39 5.91
N GLY A 75 -6.92 -19.02 5.03
CA GLY A 75 -7.95 -18.03 5.36
C GLY A 75 -8.90 -18.48 6.49
N LYS A 76 -9.48 -17.49 7.19
CA LYS A 76 -10.41 -17.72 8.31
C LYS A 76 -11.80 -18.14 7.83
N CYS A 77 -12.11 -17.92 6.55
CA CYS A 77 -13.39 -18.36 6.02
C CYS A 77 -13.41 -19.89 5.93
N PRO A 78 -14.50 -20.56 6.35
CA PRO A 78 -14.66 -22.00 6.15
C PRO A 78 -14.47 -22.42 4.68
N ASN A 79 -14.82 -21.53 3.74
CA ASN A 79 -14.65 -21.72 2.30
C ASN A 79 -13.21 -21.52 1.79
N GLU A 80 -12.37 -20.75 2.48
CA GLU A 80 -10.94 -20.57 2.14
C GLU A 80 -10.15 -21.85 2.44
N ASN A 81 -10.49 -22.56 3.53
CA ASN A 81 -9.96 -23.90 3.78
C ASN A 81 -10.62 -24.98 2.91
N ALA A 82 -11.85 -24.75 2.44
CA ALA A 82 -12.51 -25.63 1.47
C ALA A 82 -11.91 -25.51 0.06
N LEU A 83 -11.28 -24.38 -0.31
CA LEU A 83 -10.59 -24.17 -1.59
C LEU A 83 -9.38 -25.09 -1.80
N ARG A 84 -8.86 -25.72 -0.73
CA ARG A 84 -7.90 -26.83 -0.87
C ARG A 84 -8.54 -28.07 -1.50
N ARG A 85 -9.85 -28.28 -1.33
CA ARG A 85 -10.64 -29.37 -1.94
C ARG A 85 -11.42 -28.92 -3.18
N LEU A 86 -11.76 -27.63 -3.29
CA LEU A 86 -12.61 -27.07 -4.35
C LEU A 86 -11.84 -26.22 -5.38
N ARG A 87 -10.52 -26.40 -5.54
CA ARG A 87 -9.79 -25.84 -6.69
C ARG A 87 -10.24 -26.46 -8.03
N GLU A 88 -11.02 -27.55 -7.96
CA GLU A 88 -11.49 -28.28 -9.12
C GLU A 88 -12.86 -27.81 -9.66
N ILE A 89 -13.69 -27.06 -8.90
CA ILE A 89 -15.11 -26.91 -9.31
C ILE A 89 -15.68 -25.47 -9.31
N ILE A 90 -15.42 -24.56 -8.35
CA ILE A 90 -16.27 -23.34 -8.23
C ILE A 90 -15.48 -22.10 -7.77
N SER A 91 -15.16 -21.23 -8.72
CA SER A 91 -14.37 -20.02 -8.57
C SER A 91 -15.19 -18.74 -8.34
N GLU A 92 -16.12 -18.67 -7.36
CA GLU A 92 -17.04 -17.51 -7.29
C GLU A 92 -17.34 -16.81 -5.92
N PRO A 93 -17.19 -17.31 -4.67
CA PRO A 93 -17.87 -16.61 -3.56
C PRO A 93 -17.09 -15.54 -2.78
N CYS A 94 -15.78 -15.32 -2.98
CA CYS A 94 -14.98 -14.49 -2.05
C CYS A 94 -14.92 -12.98 -2.37
N LEU A 95 -15.43 -12.51 -3.53
CA LEU A 95 -15.26 -11.12 -3.97
C LEU A 95 -16.18 -10.09 -3.26
N ASN A 96 -17.08 -10.52 -2.37
CA ASN A 96 -18.14 -9.67 -1.79
C ASN A 96 -18.03 -9.45 -0.28
N LEU A 97 -16.81 -9.20 0.24
CA LEU A 97 -16.66 -8.70 1.61
C LEU A 97 -16.60 -7.15 1.60
N PRO A 98 -17.43 -6.47 2.40
CA PRO A 98 -17.43 -5.01 2.47
C PRO A 98 -16.07 -4.52 3.01
N LYS A 99 -15.48 -3.54 2.30
CA LYS A 99 -14.23 -2.86 2.66
C LYS A 99 -14.40 -1.94 3.86
#